data_AF-A0A916VTK1-F1
#
_entry.id   AF-A0A916VTK1-F1
#
_cell.length_a   1.000
_cell.length_b   1.000
_cell.length_c   1.000
_cell.angle_alpha   90.00
_cell.angle_beta   90.00
_cell.angle_gamma   90.00
#
_symmetry.space_group_name_H-M   'P 1'
#
loop_
_entity.id
_entity.type
_entity.pdbx_description
1 polymer ?
#
loop_
_entity_poly.entity_id
_entity_poly.type
_entity_poly.pdbx_seq_one_letter_code
_entity_poly.pdbx_strand_id
1 'polypeptide(L)'
;MLARHRWDNAVYLAGYVVECTFKVLVEQCIDNKDCQKFGHNLTELEGQSIERLRIIYPILDSQLSISRTNGTVLTDYHPQRRYFRSGLWNEKQATEAVERAAEIYNEIIPRLILDGRISISNSHSYEVHL
;
A
#
# COMPACT_ATOMS: atom_id res chain seq x y z
N MET A 1 14.86 1.70 -7.93
CA MET A 1 15.16 3.12 -7.61
C MET A 1 16.38 3.24 -6.70
N LEU A 2 16.49 2.42 -5.65
CA LEU A 2 17.65 2.40 -4.75
C LEU A 2 18.99 2.19 -5.46
N ALA A 3 19.10 1.16 -6.31
CA ALA A 3 20.32 0.87 -7.09
C ALA A 3 20.76 1.99 -8.06
N ARG A 4 19.93 3.02 -8.29
CA ARG A 4 20.24 4.20 -9.11
C ARG A 4 20.40 5.47 -8.26
N HIS A 5 20.50 5.33 -6.94
CA HIS A 5 20.59 6.43 -5.98
C HIS A 5 19.45 7.46 -6.10
N ARG A 6 18.26 7.00 -6.51
CA ARG A 6 17.06 7.84 -6.66
C ARG A 6 16.15 7.70 -5.43
N TRP A 7 16.60 8.25 -4.32
CA TRP A 7 16.00 8.07 -2.99
C TRP A 7 14.56 8.59 -2.90
N ASP A 8 14.31 9.81 -3.34
CA ASP A 8 12.96 10.40 -3.31
C ASP A 8 11.95 9.60 -4.13
N ASN A 9 12.39 9.10 -5.29
CA ASN A 9 11.56 8.24 -6.13
C ASN A 9 11.33 6.87 -5.50
N ALA A 10 12.28 6.35 -4.73
CA ALA A 10 12.12 5.10 -3.99
C ALA A 10 11.07 5.25 -2.89
N VAL A 11 11.16 6.30 -2.07
CA VAL A 11 10.16 6.63 -1.03
C VAL A 11 8.79 6.89 -1.66
N TYR A 12 8.75 7.63 -2.77
CA TYR A 12 7.53 7.85 -3.54
C TYR A 12 6.83 6.55 -3.91
N LEU A 13 7.53 5.65 -4.61
CA LEU A 13 6.96 4.36 -5.04
C LEU A 13 6.62 3.46 -3.85
N ALA A 14 7.45 3.45 -2.80
CA ALA A 14 7.19 2.64 -1.61
C ALA A 14 5.86 3.01 -0.94
N GLY A 15 5.56 4.30 -0.79
CA GLY A 15 4.25 4.69 -0.23
C GLY A 15 3.07 4.40 -1.18
N TYR A 16 3.27 4.37 -2.51
CA TYR A 16 2.23 3.89 -3.42
C TYR A 16 1.98 2.38 -3.30
N VAL A 17 3.01 1.57 -3.06
CA VAL A 17 2.84 0.14 -2.78
C VAL A 17 1.98 -0.05 -1.53
N VAL A 18 2.25 0.72 -0.47
CA VAL A 18 1.46 0.68 0.77
C VAL A 18 0.03 1.18 0.53
N GLU A 19 -0.14 2.28 -0.19
CA GLU A 19 -1.47 2.82 -0.54
C GLU A 19 -2.30 1.77 -1.28
N CYS A 20 -1.75 1.16 -2.34
CA CYS A 20 -2.45 0.14 -3.12
C CYS A 20 -2.76 -1.09 -2.28
N THR A 21 -1.83 -1.50 -1.41
CA THR A 21 -2.04 -2.65 -0.51
C THR A 21 -3.23 -2.40 0.43
N PHE A 22 -3.32 -1.20 1.00
CA PHE A 22 -4.43 -0.81 1.87
C PHE A 22 -5.74 -0.64 1.10
N LYS A 23 -5.71 -0.09 -0.12
CA LYS A 23 -6.90 -0.01 -0.97
C LYS A 23 -7.48 -1.38 -1.29
N VAL A 24 -6.63 -2.37 -1.59
CA VAL A 24 -7.10 -3.75 -1.80
C VAL A 24 -7.85 -4.26 -0.57
N LEU A 25 -7.33 -4.01 0.65
CA LEU A 25 -8.06 -4.37 1.87
C LEU A 25 -9.42 -3.68 1.95
N VAL A 26 -9.47 -2.36 1.73
CA VAL A 26 -10.72 -1.60 1.77
C VAL A 26 -11.72 -2.11 0.72
N GLU A 27 -11.28 -2.40 -0.50
CA GLU A 27 -12.12 -2.95 -1.59
C GLU A 27 -12.70 -4.32 -1.26
N GLN A 28 -12.00 -5.15 -0.48
CA GLN A 28 -12.55 -6.42 0.01
C GLN A 28 -13.65 -6.24 1.06
N CYS A 29 -13.77 -5.06 1.65
CA CYS A 29 -14.68 -4.77 2.76
C CYS A 29 -15.88 -3.89 2.36
N ILE A 30 -15.83 -3.20 1.22
CA ILE A 30 -16.84 -2.24 0.77
C ILE A 30 -17.23 -2.53 -0.67
N ASP A 31 -18.50 -2.33 -1.00
CA ASP A 31 -18.95 -2.29 -2.39
C ASP A 31 -18.11 -1.27 -3.18
N ASN A 32 -17.59 -1.68 -4.33
CA ASN A 32 -16.43 -1.11 -5.04
C ASN A 32 -16.53 0.41 -5.30
N LYS A 33 -17.75 0.96 -5.32
CA LYS A 33 -18.05 2.37 -5.58
C LYS A 33 -17.57 3.35 -4.50
N ASP A 34 -17.36 2.91 -3.27
CA ASP A 34 -16.94 3.79 -2.17
C ASP A 34 -15.42 3.88 -2.01
N CYS A 35 -14.64 2.96 -2.58
CA CYS A 35 -13.18 2.99 -2.44
C CYS A 35 -12.53 4.21 -3.12
N GLN A 36 -13.17 4.74 -4.16
CA GLN A 36 -12.74 5.97 -4.83
C GLN A 36 -12.85 7.23 -3.94
N LYS A 37 -13.70 7.20 -2.90
CA LYS A 37 -13.90 8.35 -2.00
C LYS A 37 -12.71 8.60 -1.08
N PHE A 38 -11.82 7.63 -0.88
CA PHE A 38 -10.69 7.74 0.06
C PHE A 38 -9.43 8.40 -0.52
N GLY A 39 -9.44 8.79 -1.79
CA GLY A 39 -8.36 9.58 -2.40
C GLY A 39 -6.95 8.96 -2.26
N HIS A 40 -5.96 9.78 -1.90
CA HIS A 40 -4.55 9.40 -1.72
C HIS A 40 -4.03 9.67 -0.30
N ASN A 41 -4.90 9.84 0.70
CA ASN A 41 -4.48 10.14 2.07
C ASN A 41 -4.07 8.85 2.79
N LEU A 42 -2.76 8.59 2.88
CA LEU A 42 -2.25 7.32 3.43
C LEU A 42 -2.65 7.10 4.89
N THR A 43 -2.65 8.16 5.70
CA THR A 43 -2.94 8.08 7.14
C THR A 43 -4.42 7.76 7.39
N GLU A 44 -5.31 8.38 6.62
CA GLU A 44 -6.75 8.11 6.69
C GLU A 44 -7.09 6.72 6.15
N LEU A 45 -6.41 6.31 5.07
CA LEU A 45 -6.49 4.95 4.55
C LEU A 45 -5.99 3.92 5.56
N GLU A 46 -4.87 4.15 6.24
CA GLU A 46 -4.32 3.22 7.25
C GLU A 46 -5.33 3.00 8.39
N GLY A 47 -5.86 4.08 8.98
CA GLY A 47 -6.79 3.98 10.11
C GLY A 47 -8.05 3.15 9.79
N GLN A 48 -8.72 3.43 8.67
CA GLN A 48 -9.92 2.69 8.29
C GLN A 48 -9.62 1.27 7.78
N SER A 49 -8.48 1.07 7.11
CA SER A 49 -8.06 -0.26 6.67
C SER A 49 -7.80 -1.17 7.85
N ILE A 50 -7.12 -0.65 8.89
CA ILE A 50 -6.85 -1.41 10.12
C ILE A 50 -8.15 -1.74 10.84
N GLU A 51 -9.04 -0.76 11.06
CA GLU A 51 -10.32 -0.97 11.75
C GLU A 51 -11.17 -2.07 11.08
N ARG A 52 -11.21 -2.09 9.74
CA ARG A 52 -11.99 -3.09 8.98
C ARG A 52 -11.27 -4.44 8.86
N LEU A 53 -9.94 -4.44 8.77
CA LEU A 53 -9.14 -5.66 8.85
C LEU A 53 -9.41 -6.40 10.16
N ARG A 54 -9.61 -5.69 11.28
CA ARG A 54 -10.00 -6.30 12.57
C ARG A 54 -11.30 -7.09 12.48
N ILE A 55 -12.24 -6.64 11.65
CA ILE A 55 -13.57 -7.24 11.52
C ILE A 55 -13.52 -8.49 10.62
N ILE A 56 -12.84 -8.38 9.47
CA ILE A 56 -12.85 -9.43 8.44
C ILE A 56 -11.76 -10.47 8.67
N TYR A 57 -10.67 -10.07 9.32
CA TYR A 57 -9.54 -10.93 9.58
C TYR A 57 -8.92 -10.63 10.96
N PRO A 58 -9.63 -10.91 12.06
CA PRO A 58 -9.16 -10.66 13.43
C PRO A 58 -7.81 -11.32 13.72
N ILE A 59 -7.55 -12.46 13.07
CA ILE A 59 -6.28 -13.19 13.15
C ILE A 59 -5.15 -12.38 12.51
N LEU A 60 -5.39 -11.66 11.41
CA LEU A 60 -4.42 -10.75 10.80
C LEU A 60 -4.21 -9.58 11.74
N ASP A 61 -5.27 -8.92 12.21
CA ASP A 61 -5.12 -7.80 13.15
C ASP A 61 -4.30 -8.19 14.39
N SER A 62 -4.54 -9.37 14.96
CA SER A 62 -3.75 -9.88 16.10
C SER A 62 -2.27 -10.17 15.78
N GLN A 63 -1.94 -10.38 14.51
CA GLN A 63 -0.59 -10.69 14.02
C GLN A 63 0.15 -9.47 13.45
N LEU A 64 -0.51 -8.31 13.40
CA LEU A 64 -0.05 -7.14 12.67
C LEU A 64 0.08 -5.96 13.64
N SER A 65 1.18 -5.22 13.57
CA SER A 65 1.43 -4.07 14.46
C SER A 65 0.36 -2.98 14.30
N ILE A 66 -0.02 -2.32 15.41
CA ILE A 66 -1.08 -1.29 15.50
C ILE A 66 -0.88 -0.13 14.50
N SER A 67 0.36 0.18 14.13
CA SER A 67 0.66 1.02 12.97
C SER A 67 1.71 0.31 12.12
N ARG A 68 1.52 0.37 10.81
CA ARG A 68 2.35 -0.31 9.81
C ARG A 68 3.38 0.61 9.20
N THR A 69 3.10 1.91 9.13
CA THR A 69 4.02 2.90 8.57
C THR A 69 4.86 3.64 9.61
N ASN A 70 4.54 3.51 10.89
CA ASN A 70 5.29 4.13 11.98
C ASN A 70 6.78 3.78 11.95
N GLY A 71 7.63 4.77 12.25
CA GLY A 71 9.08 4.63 12.23
C GLY A 71 9.72 4.73 10.84
N THR A 72 8.93 4.99 9.80
CA THR A 72 9.42 5.20 8.43
C THR A 72 8.88 6.51 7.86
N VAL A 73 9.46 6.94 6.73
CA VAL A 73 9.04 8.14 5.99
C VAL A 73 7.90 7.87 4.99
N LEU A 74 7.21 6.72 5.09
CA LEU A 74 6.20 6.30 4.12
C LEU A 74 4.99 7.25 4.04
N THR A 75 4.57 7.80 5.18
CA THR A 75 3.45 8.76 5.28
C THR A 75 3.88 10.20 5.01
N ASP A 76 5.17 10.51 5.13
CA ASP A 76 5.68 11.87 5.02
C ASP A 76 5.33 12.48 3.66
N TYR A 77 4.58 13.58 3.71
CA TYR A 77 4.12 14.36 2.56
C TYR A 77 3.43 13.52 1.46
N HIS A 78 2.77 12.41 1.81
CA HIS A 78 2.03 11.60 0.84
C HIS A 78 0.66 12.22 0.52
N PRO A 79 0.29 12.41 -0.77
CA PRO A 79 1.04 12.14 -2.01
C PRO A 79 1.83 13.34 -2.55
N GLN A 80 1.77 14.51 -1.88
CA GLN A 80 2.28 15.80 -2.36
C GLN A 80 3.77 15.79 -2.70
N ARG A 81 4.55 14.90 -2.08
CA ARG A 81 5.99 14.70 -2.35
C ARG A 81 6.35 14.45 -3.81
N ARG A 82 5.39 14.01 -4.64
CA ARG A 82 5.56 13.88 -6.09
C ARG A 82 6.06 15.18 -6.75
N TYR A 83 5.72 16.32 -6.19
CA TYR A 83 6.03 17.64 -6.76
C TYR A 83 7.23 18.33 -6.12
N PHE A 84 7.89 17.66 -5.16
CA PHE A 84 9.02 18.26 -4.47
C PHE A 84 10.29 18.15 -5.31
N ARG A 85 11.24 19.06 -5.06
CA ARG A 85 12.59 18.93 -5.62
C ARG A 85 13.29 17.76 -4.93
N SER A 86 14.12 17.03 -5.68
CA SER A 86 14.89 15.89 -5.15
C SER A 86 15.82 16.31 -4.01
N GLY A 87 16.13 15.35 -3.13
CA GLY A 87 17.01 15.55 -1.97
C GLY A 87 16.30 15.66 -0.62
N LEU A 88 15.03 15.22 -0.52
CA LEU A 88 14.32 15.17 0.76
C LEU A 88 14.77 14.02 1.64
N TRP A 89 15.05 12.86 1.04
CA TRP A 89 15.39 11.65 1.79
C TRP A 89 16.77 11.13 1.44
N ASN A 90 17.45 10.63 2.46
CA ASN A 90 18.73 9.95 2.29
C ASN A 90 18.55 8.46 1.98
N GLU A 91 19.66 7.78 1.69
CA GLU A 91 19.69 6.35 1.39
C GLU A 91 19.07 5.50 2.49
N LYS A 92 19.39 5.77 3.77
CA LYS A 92 18.86 5.00 4.90
C LYS A 92 17.33 5.08 4.96
N GLN A 93 16.78 6.29 4.92
CA GLN A 93 15.33 6.50 4.94
C GLN A 93 14.63 5.86 3.74
N ALA A 94 15.25 5.93 2.55
CA ALA A 94 14.70 5.32 1.36
C ALA A 94 14.71 3.79 1.41
N THR A 95 15.79 3.20 1.94
CA THR A 95 15.91 1.75 2.12
C THR A 95 14.90 1.25 3.14
N GLU A 96 14.83 1.89 4.33
CA GLU A 96 13.85 1.54 5.38
C GLU A 96 12.41 1.65 4.87
N ALA A 97 12.10 2.67 4.07
CA ALA A 97 10.77 2.82 3.47
C ALA A 97 10.45 1.70 2.46
N VAL A 98 11.40 1.32 1.60
CA VAL A 98 11.19 0.25 0.61
C VAL A 98 11.05 -1.11 1.31
N GLU A 99 11.91 -1.40 2.28
CA GLU A 99 11.85 -2.64 3.06
C GLU A 99 10.51 -2.75 3.77
N ARG A 100 10.09 -1.69 4.46
CA ARG A 100 8.82 -1.71 5.17
C ARG A 100 7.62 -1.83 4.23
N ALA A 101 7.64 -1.17 3.07
CA ALA A 101 6.58 -1.32 2.07
C ALA A 101 6.48 -2.77 1.55
N ALA A 102 7.61 -3.44 1.36
CA ALA A 102 7.65 -4.84 0.94
C ALA A 102 7.11 -5.77 2.03
N GLU A 103 7.45 -5.54 3.30
CA GLU A 103 6.89 -6.30 4.42
C GLU A 103 5.37 -6.16 4.50
N ILE A 104 4.85 -4.93 4.44
CA ILE A 104 3.40 -4.66 4.48
C ILE A 104 2.68 -5.41 3.34
N TYR A 105 3.23 -5.36 2.13
CA TYR A 105 2.68 -6.09 0.98
C TYR A 105 2.67 -7.60 1.23
N ASN A 106 3.80 -8.18 1.65
CA ASN A 106 3.95 -9.62 1.86
C ASN A 106 3.12 -10.15 3.03
N GLU A 107 2.86 -9.33 4.03
CA GLU A 107 1.97 -9.66 5.15
C GLU A 107 0.48 -9.69 4.75
N ILE A 108 0.08 -8.94 3.71
CA ILE A 108 -1.33 -8.74 3.36
C ILE A 108 -1.70 -9.48 2.07
N ILE A 109 -1.10 -9.10 0.94
CA ILE A 109 -1.59 -9.48 -0.39
C ILE A 109 -1.50 -11.00 -0.63
N PRO A 110 -0.37 -11.69 -0.36
CA PRO A 110 -0.31 -13.14 -0.53
C PRO A 110 -1.34 -13.89 0.29
N ARG A 111 -1.65 -13.44 1.51
CA ARG A 111 -2.65 -14.09 2.37
C ARG A 111 -4.06 -13.94 1.80
N LEU A 112 -4.42 -12.75 1.33
CA LEU A 112 -5.70 -12.53 0.65
C LEU A 112 -5.87 -13.40 -0.61
N ILE A 113 -4.78 -13.64 -1.35
CA ILE A 113 -4.78 -14.55 -2.50
C ILE A 113 -5.01 -16.00 -2.04
N LEU A 114 -4.26 -16.46 -1.05
CA LEU A 114 -4.35 -17.83 -0.53
C LEU A 114 -5.73 -18.14 0.05
N ASP A 115 -6.39 -17.13 0.65
CA ASP A 115 -7.75 -17.25 1.18
C ASP A 115 -8.84 -17.10 0.12
N GLY A 116 -8.47 -16.91 -1.16
CA GLY A 116 -9.41 -16.77 -2.28
C GLY A 116 -10.23 -15.47 -2.25
N ARG A 117 -9.80 -14.47 -1.49
CA ARG A 117 -10.48 -13.16 -1.39
C ARG A 117 -10.22 -12.31 -2.63
N ILE A 118 -8.99 -12.34 -3.13
CA ILE A 118 -8.61 -11.69 -4.39
C ILE A 118 -8.08 -12.75 -5.36
N SER A 119 -8.41 -12.57 -6.65
CA SER A 119 -7.85 -13.39 -7.72
C SER A 119 -6.85 -12.58 -8.52
N ILE A 120 -5.76 -13.23 -8.93
CA ILE A 120 -4.83 -12.67 -9.92
C ILE A 120 -5.46 -12.94 -11.28
N SER A 121 -6.50 -12.19 -11.64
CA SER A 121 -7.06 -12.30 -12.99
C SER A 121 -6.16 -11.53 -13.97
N ASN A 122 -5.53 -12.25 -14.91
CA ASN A 122 -4.94 -11.63 -16.10
C ASN A 122 -6.08 -11.19 -17.02
N SER A 123 -6.63 -10.00 -16.81
CA SER A 123 -7.56 -9.40 -17.76
C SER A 123 -6.81 -8.75 -18.92
N HIS A 124 -6.34 -9.56 -19.85
CA HIS A 124 -6.13 -9.18 -21.26
C HIS A 124 -6.60 -10.32 -22.17
N SER A 125 -7.89 -10.68 -22.06
CA SER A 125 -8.60 -11.28 -23.19
C SER A 125 -9.03 -10.13 -24.10
N TYR A 126 -8.23 -9.83 -25.12
CA TYR A 126 -8.73 -9.08 -26.27
C TYR A 126 -9.78 -9.95 -26.94
N GLU A 127 -11.06 -9.67 -26.68
CA GLU A 127 -12.12 -10.10 -27.58
C GLU A 127 -11.97 -9.29 -28.87
N VAL A 128 -11.33 -9.90 -29.87
CA VAL A 128 -11.43 -9.45 -31.25
C VAL A 128 -12.83 -9.83 -31.72
N HIS A 129 -13.77 -8.91 -31.60
CA HIS A 129 -15.00 -8.97 -32.36
C HIS A 129 -14.70 -8.53 -33.80
N LEU A 130 -14.63 -9.55 -34.66
CA LEU A 130 -14.90 -9.61 -36.11
C LEU A 130 -14.33 -8.50 -37.01
#